data_AF-A0A0N5CI49-F1
#
_entry.id   AF-A0A0N5CI49-F1
#
_cell.length_a   1.000
_cell.length_b   1.000
_cell.length_c   1.000
_cell.angle_alpha   90.00
_cell.angle_beta   90.00
_cell.angle_gamma   90.00
#
_symmetry.space_group_name_H-M   'P 1'
#
loop_
_entity.id
_entity.type
_entity.pdbx_description
1 polymer ?
#
loop_
_entity_poly.entity_id
_entity_poly.type
_entity_poly.pdbx_seq_one_letter_code
_entity_poly.pdbx_strand_id
1 'polypeptide(L)'
;MSCSVNAPMKFVVLFISLISYLQTSHALTCYESKDDGSIIPVRNDTWKYCAIVPALNTAYGTSDGRRFGLGPQNDWTEAYDSTFAYNDNMYKVLTVCIFEKYDFSNINPKMNYGQSVEYIFRCVCNYDRCNSASTFHGYINSMKRDSSL
;
A
#
# COMPACT_ATOMS: atom_id res chain seq x y z
N MET A 1 26.39 5.48 54.97
CA MET A 1 26.30 4.63 53.76
C MET A 1 25.05 5.05 52.99
N SER A 2 25.18 5.99 52.05
CA SER A 2 24.07 6.37 51.17
C SER A 2 24.26 5.65 49.84
N CYS A 3 23.49 4.58 49.64
CA CYS A 3 23.41 3.92 48.34
C CYS A 3 22.73 4.88 47.35
N SER A 4 23.45 5.22 46.28
CA SER A 4 22.94 6.05 45.18
C SER A 4 21.87 5.27 44.42
N VAL A 5 20.60 5.60 44.70
CA VAL A 5 19.41 5.00 44.07
C VAL A 5 19.23 5.46 42.60
N ASN A 6 20.09 6.35 42.11
CA ASN A 6 19.91 7.05 40.83
C ASN A 6 20.50 6.33 39.61
N ALA A 7 21.42 5.37 39.79
CA ALA A 7 22.00 4.61 38.69
C ALA A 7 21.03 3.58 38.04
N PRO A 8 20.28 2.76 38.79
CA PRO A 8 19.38 1.76 38.17
C PRO A 8 18.18 2.41 37.49
N MET A 9 17.68 3.53 38.01
CA MET A 9 16.53 4.25 37.44
C MET A 9 16.84 4.82 36.04
N LYS A 10 18.07 5.33 35.81
CA LYS A 10 18.50 5.82 34.50
C LYS A 10 18.59 4.71 33.46
N PHE A 11 19.09 3.53 33.84
CA PHE A 11 19.16 2.36 32.97
C PHE A 11 17.77 1.82 32.61
N VAL A 12 16.84 1.80 33.56
CA VAL A 12 15.45 1.39 33.33
C VAL A 12 14.74 2.36 32.36
N VAL A 13 14.91 3.66 32.54
CA VAL A 13 14.33 4.66 31.63
C VAL A 13 14.91 4.54 30.21
N LEU A 14 16.22 4.31 30.07
CA LEU A 14 16.87 4.07 28.77
C LEU A 14 16.36 2.79 28.11
N PHE A 15 16.18 1.70 28.86
CA PHE A 15 15.64 0.44 28.35
C PHE A 15 14.19 0.57 27.90
N ILE A 16 13.34 1.24 28.68
CA ILE A 16 11.93 1.51 28.31
C ILE A 16 11.88 2.37 27.04
N SER A 17 12.74 3.40 26.95
CA SER A 17 12.85 4.24 25.76
C SER A 17 13.24 3.41 24.53
N LEU A 18 14.24 2.52 24.67
CA LEU A 18 14.71 1.66 23.58
C LEU A 18 13.63 0.64 23.13
N ILE A 19 12.88 0.06 24.07
CA ILE A 19 11.75 -0.85 23.78
C ILE A 19 10.62 -0.11 23.05
N SER A 20 10.36 1.14 23.44
CA SER A 20 9.38 2.02 22.79
C SER A 20 9.79 2.34 21.35
N TYR A 21 11.09 2.54 21.10
CA TYR A 21 11.65 2.73 19.76
C TYR A 21 11.63 1.45 18.92
N LEU A 22 11.73 0.26 19.53
CA LEU A 22 11.67 -1.02 18.83
C LEU A 22 10.24 -1.41 18.41
N GLN A 23 9.21 -0.78 18.98
CA GLN A 23 7.85 -0.80 18.43
C GLN A 23 7.71 0.19 17.27
N THR A 24 8.67 0.19 16.34
CA THR A 24 8.44 0.83 15.04
C THR A 24 7.27 0.10 14.39
N SER A 25 6.10 0.74 14.41
CA SER A 25 4.96 0.37 13.58
C SER A 25 5.47 0.02 12.18
N HIS A 26 5.08 -1.14 11.64
CA HIS A 26 5.33 -1.55 10.25
C HIS A 26 4.57 -0.63 9.30
N ALA A 27 4.97 0.63 9.25
CA ALA A 27 4.35 1.65 8.46
C ALA A 27 4.92 1.58 7.06
N LEU A 28 4.04 1.25 6.12
CA LEU A 28 4.36 1.09 4.72
C LEU A 28 4.45 2.47 4.05
N THR A 29 5.46 2.66 3.21
CA THR A 29 5.62 3.85 2.39
C THR A 29 5.15 3.56 0.97
N CYS A 30 4.08 4.21 0.50
CA CYS A 30 3.57 4.06 -0.86
C CYS A 30 3.66 5.39 -1.62
N TYR A 31 3.74 5.33 -2.95
CA TYR A 31 3.48 6.52 -3.76
C TYR A 31 1.98 6.78 -3.85
N GLU A 32 1.60 8.04 -3.63
CA GLU A 32 0.23 8.56 -3.70
C GLU A 32 0.11 9.54 -4.86
N SER A 33 -0.93 9.39 -5.68
CA SER A 33 -1.29 10.37 -6.71
C SER A 33 -2.23 11.41 -6.11
N LYS A 34 -1.84 12.69 -6.16
CA LYS A 34 -2.63 13.81 -5.63
C LYS A 34 -3.51 14.44 -6.69
N ASP A 35 -4.48 15.22 -6.24
CA ASP A 35 -5.45 15.91 -7.13
C ASP A 35 -4.78 16.95 -8.05
N ASP A 36 -3.63 17.49 -7.65
CA ASP A 36 -2.80 18.39 -8.46
C ASP A 36 -1.91 17.64 -9.47
N GLY A 37 -2.05 16.33 -9.58
CA GLY A 37 -1.25 15.46 -10.44
C GLY A 37 0.13 15.10 -9.87
N SER A 38 0.50 15.62 -8.70
CA SER A 38 1.78 15.27 -8.08
C SER A 38 1.78 13.84 -7.55
N ILE A 39 2.96 13.21 -7.57
CA ILE A 39 3.18 11.88 -7.02
C ILE A 39 4.18 12.00 -5.88
N ILE A 40 3.75 11.69 -4.66
CA ILE A 40 4.58 11.84 -3.45
C ILE A 40 4.65 10.53 -2.66
N PRO A 41 5.79 10.22 -2.01
CA PRO A 41 5.88 9.11 -1.08
C PRO A 41 5.16 9.49 0.23
N VAL A 42 4.22 8.65 0.66
CA VAL A 42 3.48 8.81 1.92
C VAL A 42 3.70 7.56 2.76
N ARG A 43 3.99 7.76 4.04
CA ARG A 43 4.15 6.68 5.02
C ARG A 43 2.90 6.63 5.91
N ASN A 44 2.30 5.46 6.03
CA ASN A 44 1.09 5.26 6.83
C ASN A 44 1.17 3.89 7.54
N ASP A 45 0.89 3.88 8.83
CA ASP A 45 0.92 2.69 9.71
C ASP A 45 -0.31 1.79 9.55
N THR A 46 -1.38 2.30 8.95
CA THR A 46 -2.60 1.53 8.69
C THR A 46 -2.58 0.81 7.34
N TRP A 47 -1.61 1.09 6.48
CA TRP A 47 -1.50 0.46 5.17
C TRP A 47 -0.76 -0.86 5.24
N LYS A 48 -1.33 -1.87 4.55
CA LYS A 48 -0.74 -3.21 4.39
C LYS A 48 -0.19 -3.44 2.98
N TYR A 49 -0.70 -2.71 2.00
CA TYR A 49 -0.28 -2.83 0.60
C TYR A 49 -0.15 -1.47 -0.06
N CYS A 50 0.70 -1.38 -1.08
CA CYS A 50 0.67 -0.31 -2.06
C CYS A 50 -0.01 -0.83 -3.32
N ALA A 51 -0.77 0.03 -3.97
CA ALA A 51 -1.48 -0.26 -5.20
C ALA A 51 -1.06 0.66 -6.35
N ILE A 52 -1.19 0.12 -7.55
CA ILE A 52 -1.08 0.85 -8.81
C ILE A 52 -2.24 0.46 -9.73
N VAL A 53 -2.93 1.47 -10.25
CA VAL A 53 -3.77 1.37 -11.45
C VAL A 53 -2.91 1.95 -12.57
N PRO A 54 -2.31 1.13 -13.44
CA PRO A 54 -1.37 1.63 -14.44
C PRO A 54 -2.08 2.51 -15.47
N ALA A 55 -1.36 3.50 -15.99
CA ALA A 55 -1.80 4.25 -17.16
C ALA A 55 -2.00 3.29 -18.34
N LEU A 56 -3.18 3.31 -18.96
CA LEU A 56 -3.53 2.49 -20.10
C LEU A 56 -3.66 3.40 -21.33
N ASN A 57 -2.94 3.05 -22.40
CA ASN A 57 -3.13 3.64 -23.71
C ASN A 57 -4.23 2.85 -24.42
N THR A 58 -5.40 3.46 -24.56
CA THR A 58 -6.54 2.89 -25.28
C THR A 58 -6.80 3.67 -26.56
N ALA A 59 -7.63 3.11 -27.45
CA ALA A 59 -8.09 3.80 -28.66
C ALA A 59 -8.84 5.12 -28.36
N TYR A 60 -9.27 5.33 -27.11
CA TYR A 60 -10.05 6.48 -26.66
C TYR A 60 -9.22 7.48 -25.83
N GLY A 61 -7.90 7.26 -25.72
CA GLY A 61 -6.99 8.11 -24.96
C GLY A 61 -6.13 7.34 -23.95
N THR A 62 -5.25 8.09 -23.30
CA THR A 62 -4.39 7.60 -22.21
C THR A 62 -5.05 7.90 -20.87
N SER A 63 -5.22 6.89 -20.02
CA SER A 63 -5.61 7.14 -18.62
C SER A 63 -4.39 7.59 -17.81
N ASP A 64 -4.58 8.50 -16.86
CA ASP A 64 -3.47 9.11 -16.10
C ASP A 64 -2.76 8.13 -15.13
N GLY A 65 -3.32 6.92 -14.96
CA GLY A 65 -2.87 5.97 -13.96
C GLY A 65 -3.01 6.54 -12.54
N ARG A 66 -2.99 5.68 -11.53
CA ARG A 66 -3.05 6.10 -10.13
C ARG A 66 -2.23 5.19 -9.25
N ARG A 67 -1.76 5.74 -8.14
CA ARG A 67 -0.99 5.04 -7.11
C ARG A 67 -1.54 5.46 -5.76
N PHE A 68 -1.70 4.50 -4.86
CA PHE A 68 -2.25 4.75 -3.54
C PHE A 68 -1.90 3.62 -2.58
N GLY A 69 -1.95 3.89 -1.28
CA GLY A 69 -1.84 2.89 -0.23
C GLY A 69 -3.19 2.25 0.10
N LEU A 70 -3.15 0.99 0.53
CA LEU A 70 -4.30 0.19 0.89
C LEU A 70 -4.21 -0.23 2.35
N GLY A 71 -5.27 0.08 3.09
CA GLY A 71 -5.52 -0.36 4.44
C GLY A 71 -6.98 -0.82 4.61
N PRO A 72 -7.37 -1.27 5.80
CA PRO A 72 -8.71 -1.80 6.06
C PRO A 72 -9.82 -0.75 5.87
N GLN A 73 -9.46 0.53 5.79
CA GLN A 73 -10.40 1.64 5.63
C GLN A 73 -10.86 1.84 4.18
N ASN A 74 -10.05 1.41 3.20
CA ASN A 74 -10.26 1.73 1.78
C ASN A 74 -10.23 0.52 0.85
N ASP A 75 -9.90 -0.68 1.34
CA ASP A 75 -9.99 -1.94 0.59
C ASP A 75 -10.21 -3.11 1.57
N TRP A 76 -10.71 -4.24 1.07
CA TRP A 76 -10.92 -5.46 1.85
C TRP A 76 -9.59 -6.22 2.00
N THR A 77 -8.65 -5.60 2.72
CA THR A 77 -7.27 -6.10 2.86
C THR A 77 -7.18 -7.51 3.46
N GLU A 78 -8.18 -7.91 4.25
CA GLU A 78 -8.30 -9.24 4.86
C GLU A 78 -8.35 -10.37 3.82
N ALA A 79 -8.93 -10.10 2.63
CA ALA A 79 -8.96 -11.07 1.54
C ALA A 79 -7.54 -11.36 1.01
N TYR A 80 -6.70 -10.34 0.91
CA TYR A 80 -5.29 -10.50 0.55
C TYR A 80 -4.52 -11.16 1.69
N ASP A 81 -4.72 -10.71 2.93
CA ASP A 81 -3.99 -11.20 4.10
C ASP A 81 -4.18 -12.70 4.33
N SER A 82 -5.42 -13.19 4.16
CA SER A 82 -5.75 -14.61 4.28
C SER A 82 -5.16 -15.44 3.13
N THR A 83 -5.10 -14.88 1.92
CA THR A 83 -4.57 -15.56 0.74
C THR A 83 -3.04 -15.65 0.78
N PHE A 84 -2.35 -14.61 1.25
CA PHE A 84 -0.89 -14.51 1.25
C PHE A 84 -0.24 -14.76 2.60
N ALA A 85 -1.02 -15.16 3.61
CA ALA A 85 -0.56 -15.39 4.97
C ALA A 85 0.25 -14.20 5.53
N TYR A 86 -0.24 -12.97 5.35
CA TYR A 86 0.46 -11.72 5.68
C TYR A 86 1.03 -11.65 7.11
N ASN A 87 0.43 -12.38 8.05
CA ASN A 87 0.91 -12.46 9.44
C ASN A 87 2.28 -13.15 9.59
N ASP A 88 2.75 -13.85 8.55
CA ASP A 88 4.11 -14.38 8.48
C ASP A 88 5.03 -13.31 7.83
N ASN A 89 5.71 -12.57 8.68
CA ASN A 89 6.65 -11.51 8.34
C ASN A 89 7.88 -11.99 7.52
N MET A 90 7.97 -13.28 7.19
CA MET A 90 8.99 -13.80 6.27
C MET A 90 8.68 -13.58 4.79
N TYR A 91 7.43 -13.28 4.41
CA TYR A 91 7.03 -13.22 2.99
C TYR A 91 6.75 -11.80 2.49
N LYS A 92 7.29 -11.50 1.32
CA LYS A 92 6.96 -10.29 0.54
C LYS A 92 6.04 -10.68 -0.60
N VAL A 93 4.87 -10.04 -0.66
CA VAL A 93 4.00 -10.03 -1.83
C VAL A 93 4.62 -9.11 -2.87
N LEU A 94 5.35 -9.71 -3.81
CA LEU A 94 5.97 -8.97 -4.90
C LEU A 94 4.92 -8.32 -5.79
N THR A 95 3.92 -9.08 -6.26
CA THR A 95 2.81 -8.50 -7.01
C THR A 95 1.61 -9.43 -7.10
N VAL A 96 0.42 -8.85 -7.10
CA VAL A 96 -0.84 -9.48 -7.50
C VAL A 96 -1.57 -8.47 -8.39
N CYS A 97 -1.96 -8.86 -9.60
CA CYS A 97 -2.72 -8.00 -10.50
C CYS A 97 -4.12 -8.56 -10.72
N ILE A 98 -5.12 -7.70 -10.56
CA ILE A 98 -6.52 -8.06 -10.49
C ILE A 98 -7.26 -7.19 -11.51
N PHE A 99 -8.11 -7.83 -12.30
CA PHE A 99 -9.05 -7.15 -13.17
C PHE A 99 -10.42 -7.17 -12.49
N GLU A 100 -10.82 -6.03 -11.96
CA GLU A 100 -12.02 -5.86 -11.15
C GLU A 100 -13.14 -5.25 -12.00
N LYS A 101 -14.35 -5.75 -11.80
CA LYS A 101 -15.58 -5.18 -12.34
C LYS A 101 -16.36 -4.56 -11.19
N TYR A 102 -16.53 -3.24 -11.21
CA TYR A 102 -17.37 -2.52 -10.27
C TYR A 102 -18.73 -2.26 -10.91
N ASP A 103 -19.79 -2.69 -10.25
CA ASP A 103 -21.17 -2.46 -10.69
C ASP A 103 -21.85 -1.47 -9.74
N PHE A 104 -22.01 -0.24 -10.21
CA PHE A 104 -22.60 0.86 -9.45
C PHE A 104 -24.10 1.05 -9.70
N SER A 105 -24.72 0.16 -10.50
CA SER A 105 -26.15 0.24 -10.85
C SER A 105 -27.09 0.31 -9.64
N ASN A 106 -26.68 -0.30 -8.52
CA ASN A 106 -27.48 -0.37 -7.29
C ASN A 106 -27.32 0.85 -6.36
N ILE A 107 -26.36 1.75 -6.60
CA ILE A 107 -26.03 2.84 -5.66
C ILE A 107 -26.80 4.12 -5.99
N ASN A 108 -27.14 4.39 -7.26
CA ASN A 108 -27.96 5.56 -7.60
C ASN A 108 -28.79 5.41 -8.90
N PRO A 109 -30.07 5.01 -8.83
CA PRO A 109 -30.89 4.76 -10.01
C PRO A 109 -31.19 6.00 -10.86
N LYS A 110 -30.91 7.22 -10.36
CA LYS A 110 -31.12 8.49 -11.08
C LYS A 110 -29.91 8.99 -11.88
N MET A 111 -28.75 8.34 -11.77
CA MET A 111 -27.54 8.62 -12.58
C MET A 111 -27.36 7.62 -13.74
N ASN A 112 -28.45 7.01 -14.20
CA ASN A 112 -28.47 6.09 -15.34
C ASN A 112 -28.38 6.83 -16.68
N TYR A 113 -27.23 7.46 -16.94
CA TYR A 113 -26.82 7.81 -18.29
C TYR A 113 -25.44 7.20 -18.57
N GLY A 114 -25.42 5.89 -18.83
CA GLY A 114 -24.40 5.27 -19.69
C GLY A 114 -23.20 4.57 -19.04
N GLN A 115 -22.96 4.67 -17.73
CA GLN A 115 -21.83 3.99 -17.07
C GLN A 115 -22.25 3.36 -15.73
N SER A 116 -22.89 2.18 -15.81
CA SER A 116 -23.25 1.38 -14.62
C SER A 116 -22.14 0.41 -14.20
N VAL A 117 -21.22 0.09 -15.10
CA VAL A 117 -20.15 -0.88 -14.89
C VAL A 117 -18.81 -0.25 -15.24
N GLU A 118 -17.90 -0.23 -14.27
CA GLU A 118 -16.51 0.18 -14.46
C GLU A 118 -15.57 -1.02 -14.34
N TYR A 119 -14.50 -1.02 -15.12
CA TYR A 119 -13.47 -2.04 -15.07
C TYR A 119 -12.15 -1.40 -14.66
N ILE A 120 -11.50 -1.96 -13.65
CA ILE A 120 -10.22 -1.46 -13.15
C ILE A 120 -9.22 -2.61 -13.16
N PHE A 121 -8.09 -2.38 -13.83
CA PHE A 121 -6.92 -3.23 -13.70
C PHE A 121 -6.00 -2.64 -12.62
N ARG A 122 -5.84 -3.33 -11.50
CA ARG A 122 -5.04 -2.88 -10.35
C ARG A 122 -4.01 -3.93 -9.99
N CYS A 123 -2.78 -3.50 -9.68
CA CYS A 123 -1.78 -4.37 -9.09
C CYS A 123 -1.45 -3.92 -7.65
N VAL A 124 -1.16 -4.88 -6.77
CA VAL A 124 -0.85 -4.67 -5.36
C VAL A 124 0.44 -5.38 -4.96
N CYS A 125 1.16 -4.80 -4.00
CA CYS A 125 2.44 -5.27 -3.46
C CYS A 125 2.61 -4.78 -2.01
N ASN A 126 3.42 -5.43 -1.17
CA ASN A 126 3.46 -5.14 0.29
C ASN A 126 4.83 -4.67 0.82
N TYR A 127 5.60 -3.93 0.02
CA TYR A 127 6.90 -3.38 0.43
C TYR A 127 7.07 -1.92 -0.02
N ASP A 128 8.01 -1.22 0.63
CA ASP A 128 8.16 0.22 0.46
C ASP A 128 8.34 0.60 -1.01
N ARG A 129 7.46 1.50 -1.48
CA ARG A 129 7.51 2.17 -2.78
C ARG A 129 7.44 1.21 -3.99
N CYS A 130 6.93 -0.01 -3.78
CA CYS A 130 6.79 -1.02 -4.82
C CYS A 130 5.90 -0.57 -5.99
N ASN A 131 5.00 0.40 -5.75
CA ASN A 131 4.11 0.98 -6.76
C ASN A 131 4.73 2.18 -7.53
N SER A 132 6.05 2.27 -7.63
CA SER A 132 6.76 3.43 -8.22
C SER A 132 6.52 3.66 -9.71
N ALA A 133 6.27 2.60 -10.48
CA ALA A 133 6.06 2.69 -11.93
C ALA A 133 4.76 3.43 -12.29
N SER A 134 4.69 3.98 -13.49
CA SER A 134 3.46 4.61 -14.05
C SER A 134 2.68 3.69 -14.98
N THR A 135 3.37 2.73 -15.59
CA THR A 135 2.81 1.81 -16.58
C THR A 135 2.90 0.38 -16.08
N PHE A 136 2.04 -0.49 -16.61
CA PHE A 136 2.07 -1.91 -16.27
C PHE A 136 3.42 -2.55 -16.61
N HIS A 137 3.97 -2.23 -17.79
CA HIS A 137 5.27 -2.77 -18.20
C HIS A 137 6.41 -2.32 -17.27
N GLY A 138 6.42 -1.03 -16.91
CA GLY A 138 7.40 -0.51 -15.95
C GLY A 138 7.27 -1.16 -14.56
N TYR A 139 6.04 -1.44 -14.15
CA TYR A 139 5.75 -2.10 -12.87
C TYR A 139 6.29 -3.53 -12.86
N ILE A 140 5.93 -4.36 -13.84
CA ILE A 140 6.43 -5.75 -13.95
C ILE A 140 7.95 -5.81 -14.06
N ASN A 141 8.58 -4.90 -14.81
CA ASN A 141 10.03 -4.86 -14.91
C ASN A 141 10.70 -4.48 -13.58
N SER A 142 10.04 -3.67 -12.75
CA SER A 142 10.53 -3.35 -11.41
C SER A 142 10.45 -4.58 -10.51
N MET A 143 9.32 -5.29 -10.54
CA MET A 143 9.16 -6.54 -9.78
C MET A 143 10.20 -7.60 -10.15
N LYS A 144 10.52 -7.74 -11.45
CA LYS A 144 11.57 -8.68 -11.90
C LYS A 144 12.93 -8.35 -11.30
N ARG A 145 13.31 -7.08 -11.23
CA ARG A 145 14.56 -6.66 -10.58
C ARG A 145 14.53 -6.96 -9.08
N ASP A 146 13.41 -6.64 -8.44
CA ASP A 146 13.25 -6.83 -6.99
C ASP A 146 13.19 -8.33 -6.60
N SER A 147 12.77 -9.20 -7.51
CA SER A 147 12.78 -10.67 -7.33
C SER A 147 14.14 -11.33 -7.55
N SER A 148 15.10 -10.63 -8.15
CA SER A 148 16.43 -11.17 -8.49
C SER A 148 17.51 -10.89 -7.42
N LEU A 149 17.11 -10.26 -6.32
CA LEU A 149 17.91 -9.96 -5.12
C LEU A 149 17.57 -10.93 -4.00
#